data_AF-A0A0D3GIU5-F1
#
_entry.id   AF-A0A0D3GIU5-F1
#
_cell.length_a   1.000
_cell.length_b   1.000
_cell.length_c   1.000
_cell.angle_alpha   90.00
_cell.angle_beta   90.00
_cell.angle_gamma   90.00
#
_symmetry.space_group_name_H-M   'P 1'
#
loop_
_entity.id
_entity.type
_entity.pdbx_description
1 polymer ?
#
loop_
_entity_poly.entity_id
_entity_poly.type
_entity_poly.pdbx_seq_one_letter_code
_entity_poly.pdbx_strand_id
1 'polypeptide(L)'
;MTRMQEMSLDYHFKVEQEVGSSTHAFFGFNGTAGVWRISAMNEAGGWKDRTTVEDMDLAVRAGLKGWKFVYLGDLMVKSELPSTFKAFRYQQHRWSCGPANLFRKMLVEIATNKKVTLWKKIYVIYNFFLVRKIIGHIVTFVFYCLVVPATVLIPEVEIPRWGYVYLPSIVTILNSIGTPRSLHLLIFWVLFENVMSLHRTKATLIGLLETGRVNEWVVTEKLGDALKLKLPGKAFRRPRMRIGDRVNALELGFSAYLSFCGCYDIAYGKGYYSLFLFLQSITFFIIGVGYVGTIVPH
;
A
#
# COMPACT_ATOMS: atom_id res chain seq x y z
N MET A 1 -8.93 11.89 0.13
CA MET A 1 -8.50 10.48 0.16
C MET A 1 -8.17 9.96 -1.24
N THR A 2 -9.12 9.93 -2.18
CA THR A 2 -8.87 9.40 -3.54
C THR A 2 -7.70 10.08 -4.27
N ARG A 3 -7.54 11.40 -4.14
CA ARG A 3 -6.35 12.12 -4.66
C ARG A 3 -5.02 11.65 -4.03
N MET A 4 -5.01 11.28 -2.76
CA MET A 4 -3.80 10.72 -2.11
C MET A 4 -3.53 9.29 -2.58
N GLN A 5 -4.57 8.51 -2.85
CA GLN A 5 -4.42 7.18 -3.47
C GLN A 5 -3.89 7.28 -4.91
N GLU A 6 -4.39 8.24 -5.68
CA GLU A 6 -3.91 8.55 -7.03
C GLU A 6 -2.41 8.84 -7.04
N MET A 7 -1.90 9.66 -6.11
CA MET A 7 -0.46 9.94 -5.98
C MET A 7 0.38 8.66 -5.86
N SER A 8 -0.02 7.73 -5.00
CA SER A 8 0.71 6.46 -4.81
C SER A 8 0.57 5.51 -6.02
N LEU A 9 -0.60 5.50 -6.68
CA LEU A 9 -0.86 4.63 -7.84
C LEU A 9 -0.17 5.14 -9.11
N ASP A 10 -0.12 6.44 -9.33
CA ASP A 10 0.52 7.02 -10.50
C ASP A 10 2.02 6.74 -10.51
N TYR A 11 2.69 6.81 -9.36
CA TYR A 11 4.08 6.36 -9.26
C TYR A 11 4.23 4.87 -9.58
N HIS A 12 3.36 4.03 -9.01
CA HIS A 12 3.36 2.59 -9.27
C HIS A 12 3.23 2.27 -10.76
N PHE A 13 2.28 2.88 -11.46
CA PHE A 13 2.06 2.62 -12.89
C PHE A 13 3.11 3.28 -13.79
N LYS A 14 3.33 4.59 -13.66
CA LYS A 14 4.20 5.35 -14.57
C LYS A 14 5.68 5.06 -14.39
N VAL A 15 6.10 4.67 -13.18
CA VAL A 15 7.52 4.44 -12.87
C VAL A 15 7.77 2.96 -12.66
N GLU A 16 7.12 2.31 -11.69
CA GLU A 16 7.49 0.95 -11.33
C GLU A 16 7.18 -0.08 -12.42
N GLN A 17 6.00 0.00 -13.05
CA GLN A 17 5.62 -0.92 -14.13
C GLN A 17 6.40 -0.64 -15.43
N GLU A 18 6.57 0.62 -15.80
CA GLU A 18 7.37 1.04 -16.97
C GLU A 18 8.83 0.56 -16.86
N VAL A 19 9.48 0.78 -15.71
CA VAL A 19 10.86 0.31 -15.46
C VAL A 19 10.92 -1.22 -15.41
N GLY A 20 9.93 -1.88 -14.81
CA GLY A 20 9.83 -3.33 -14.80
C GLY A 20 9.72 -3.93 -16.21
N SER A 21 8.86 -3.34 -17.04
CA SER A 21 8.66 -3.69 -18.45
C SER A 21 9.94 -3.50 -19.26
N SER A 22 10.50 -2.28 -19.27
CA SER A 22 11.64 -1.92 -20.12
C SER A 22 12.94 -2.62 -19.72
N THR A 23 13.22 -2.73 -18.42
CA THR A 23 14.52 -3.22 -17.93
C THR A 23 14.52 -4.73 -17.69
N HIS A 24 13.39 -5.28 -17.26
CA HIS A 24 13.31 -6.68 -16.83
C HIS A 24 12.31 -7.49 -17.64
N ALA A 25 11.56 -6.89 -18.58
CA ALA A 25 10.44 -7.53 -19.28
C ALA A 25 9.44 -8.18 -18.31
N PHE A 26 9.21 -7.55 -17.14
CA PHE A 26 8.29 -8.04 -16.11
C PHE A 26 7.81 -6.96 -15.16
N PHE A 27 6.52 -7.02 -14.88
CA PHE A 27 5.87 -6.35 -13.76
C PHE A 27 4.76 -7.27 -13.23
N GLY A 28 4.30 -7.02 -12.00
CA GLY A 28 3.14 -7.74 -11.46
C GLY A 28 1.88 -7.30 -12.19
N PHE A 29 1.10 -8.26 -12.69
CA PHE A 29 -0.19 -7.95 -13.31
C PHE A 29 -1.21 -7.55 -12.22
N ASN A 30 -1.91 -6.44 -12.42
CA ASN A 30 -2.83 -5.84 -11.43
C ASN A 30 -4.30 -6.25 -11.65
N GLY A 31 -4.53 -7.40 -12.30
CA GLY A 31 -5.85 -8.02 -12.46
C GLY A 31 -6.80 -7.37 -13.46
N THR A 32 -6.48 -6.17 -13.97
CA THR A 32 -7.30 -5.44 -14.95
C THR A 32 -6.42 -4.66 -15.94
N ALA A 33 -7.03 -4.08 -16.97
CA ALA A 33 -6.37 -3.22 -17.96
C ALA A 33 -5.14 -3.83 -18.65
N GLY A 34 -5.17 -5.15 -18.91
CA GLY A 34 -4.13 -5.82 -19.71
C GLY A 34 -4.68 -6.99 -20.50
N VAL A 35 -3.89 -7.41 -21.49
CA VAL A 35 -4.24 -8.47 -22.43
C VAL A 35 -3.25 -9.62 -22.32
N TRP A 36 -3.76 -10.84 -22.26
CA TRP A 36 -2.96 -12.04 -22.20
C TRP A 36 -2.98 -12.77 -23.52
N ARG A 37 -1.81 -13.25 -23.96
CA ARG A 37 -1.73 -14.28 -25.00
C ARG A 37 -2.28 -15.58 -24.41
N ILE A 38 -3.21 -16.23 -25.10
CA ILE A 38 -3.81 -17.50 -24.66
C ILE A 38 -2.72 -18.56 -24.43
N SER A 39 -1.73 -18.64 -25.32
CA SER A 39 -0.60 -19.55 -25.17
C SER A 39 0.20 -19.30 -23.88
N ALA A 40 0.45 -18.04 -23.51
CA ALA A 40 1.14 -17.68 -22.28
C ALA A 40 0.37 -18.15 -21.04
N MET A 41 -0.94 -17.95 -21.04
CA MET A 41 -1.81 -18.39 -19.95
C MET A 41 -1.81 -19.92 -19.82
N ASN A 42 -1.93 -20.64 -20.94
CA ASN A 42 -1.92 -22.11 -20.97
C ASN A 42 -0.57 -22.67 -20.50
N GLU A 43 0.55 -22.13 -20.97
CA GLU A 43 1.89 -22.56 -20.56
C GLU A 43 2.21 -22.26 -19.08
N ALA A 44 1.66 -21.17 -18.55
CA ALA A 44 1.77 -20.84 -17.13
C ALA A 44 0.89 -21.75 -16.26
N GLY A 45 -0.07 -22.48 -16.84
CA GLY A 45 -1.00 -23.34 -16.13
C GLY A 45 -2.26 -22.62 -15.61
N GLY A 46 -2.68 -21.55 -16.29
CA GLY A 46 -3.94 -20.84 -16.01
C GLY A 46 -3.98 -20.11 -14.67
N TRP A 47 -5.20 -19.80 -14.24
CA TRP A 47 -5.48 -19.18 -12.94
C TRP A 47 -5.35 -20.22 -11.81
N LYS A 48 -4.76 -19.82 -10.68
CA LYS A 48 -4.64 -20.66 -9.49
C LYS A 48 -5.21 -19.90 -8.30
N ASP A 49 -5.95 -20.60 -7.45
CA ASP A 49 -6.65 -20.09 -6.28
C ASP A 49 -5.79 -20.10 -4.98
N ARG A 50 -4.50 -20.44 -5.09
CA ARG A 50 -3.60 -20.60 -3.94
C ARG A 50 -3.33 -19.32 -3.13
N THR A 51 -3.72 -18.16 -3.64
CA THR A 51 -3.53 -16.84 -3.00
C THR A 51 -4.60 -15.87 -3.49
N THR A 52 -4.85 -14.81 -2.72
CA THR A 52 -5.73 -13.70 -3.09
C THR A 52 -5.15 -12.77 -4.17
N VAL A 53 -4.01 -13.13 -4.77
CA VAL A 53 -3.38 -12.36 -5.87
C VAL A 53 -3.06 -13.32 -7.01
N GLU A 54 -4.11 -13.97 -7.51
CA GLU A 54 -4.06 -14.93 -8.60
C GLU A 54 -3.49 -14.33 -9.89
N ASP A 55 -3.71 -13.03 -10.10
CA ASP A 55 -3.18 -12.20 -11.17
C ASP A 55 -1.66 -12.07 -11.10
N MET A 56 -1.12 -11.72 -9.93
CA MET A 56 0.31 -11.65 -9.69
C MET A 56 0.95 -13.04 -9.76
N ASP A 57 0.27 -14.06 -9.26
CA ASP A 57 0.73 -15.45 -9.34
C ASP A 57 0.89 -15.90 -10.80
N LEU A 58 -0.12 -15.66 -11.62
CA LEU A 58 -0.06 -15.91 -13.06
C LEU A 58 1.08 -15.13 -13.71
N ALA A 59 1.26 -13.86 -13.33
CA ALA A 59 2.35 -13.03 -13.84
C ALA A 59 3.73 -13.63 -13.54
N VAL A 60 3.99 -14.00 -12.29
CA VAL A 60 5.26 -14.62 -11.89
C VAL A 60 5.48 -15.92 -12.66
N ARG A 61 4.49 -16.81 -12.72
CA ARG A 61 4.61 -18.08 -13.45
C ARG A 61 4.88 -17.89 -14.94
N ALA A 62 4.16 -16.99 -15.62
CA ALA A 62 4.41 -16.70 -17.02
C ALA A 62 5.82 -16.10 -17.22
N GLY A 63 6.26 -15.19 -16.35
CA GLY A 63 7.62 -14.66 -16.35
C GLY A 63 8.69 -15.75 -16.17
N LEU A 64 8.44 -16.73 -15.32
CA LEU A 64 9.28 -17.91 -15.11
C LEU A 64 9.30 -18.90 -16.28
N LYS A 65 8.35 -18.78 -17.22
CA LYS A 65 8.34 -19.50 -18.50
C LYS A 65 9.03 -18.72 -19.63
N GLY A 66 9.51 -17.50 -19.35
CA GLY A 66 10.21 -16.66 -20.32
C GLY A 66 9.32 -15.66 -21.06
N TRP A 67 8.03 -15.57 -20.70
CA TRP A 67 7.15 -14.56 -21.29
C TRP A 67 7.55 -13.16 -20.88
N LYS A 68 7.48 -12.24 -21.85
CA LYS A 68 7.84 -10.83 -21.67
C LYS A 68 6.57 -10.01 -21.46
N PHE A 69 6.61 -9.15 -20.47
CA PHE A 69 5.53 -8.22 -20.15
C PHE A 69 5.87 -6.85 -20.73
N VAL A 70 4.91 -6.27 -21.45
CA VAL A 70 5.03 -4.94 -22.06
C VAL A 70 3.99 -4.04 -21.43
N TYR A 71 4.45 -2.97 -20.79
CA TYR A 71 3.61 -1.90 -20.27
C TYR A 71 3.47 -0.82 -21.35
N LEU A 72 2.25 -0.29 -21.53
CA LEU A 72 1.94 0.74 -22.53
C LEU A 72 1.56 2.03 -21.81
N GLY A 73 2.54 2.89 -21.53
CA GLY A 73 2.32 4.14 -20.78
C GLY A 73 1.39 5.16 -21.45
N ASP A 74 1.28 5.12 -22.78
CA ASP A 74 0.44 6.05 -23.56
C ASP A 74 -1.05 5.64 -23.59
N LEU A 75 -1.39 4.42 -23.16
CA LEU A 75 -2.76 3.93 -23.17
C LEU A 75 -3.43 4.14 -21.81
N MET A 76 -4.34 5.11 -21.75
CA MET A 76 -5.05 5.44 -20.52
C MET A 76 -6.35 4.63 -20.38
N VAL A 77 -6.56 4.05 -19.20
CA VAL A 77 -7.81 3.36 -18.82
C VAL A 77 -8.40 4.02 -17.58
N LYS A 78 -9.71 4.31 -17.61
CA LYS A 78 -10.40 4.87 -16.45
C LYS A 78 -10.53 3.81 -15.35
N SER A 79 -10.12 4.16 -14.13
CA SER A 79 -10.23 3.31 -12.95
C SER A 79 -11.00 4.02 -11.85
N GLU A 80 -11.71 3.23 -11.03
CA GLU A 80 -12.43 3.73 -9.87
C GLU A 80 -11.69 3.36 -8.59
N LEU A 81 -11.41 4.37 -7.77
CA LEU A 81 -10.73 4.24 -6.50
C LEU A 81 -11.72 4.09 -5.33
N PRO A 82 -11.37 3.35 -4.26
CA PRO A 82 -12.19 3.24 -3.07
C PRO A 82 -12.53 4.62 -2.50
N SER A 83 -13.82 4.93 -2.44
CA SER A 83 -14.30 6.21 -1.94
C SER A 83 -14.41 6.24 -0.41
N THR A 84 -14.57 5.08 0.24
CA THR A 84 -14.64 4.95 1.71
C THR A 84 -13.32 4.43 2.29
N PHE A 85 -12.97 4.87 3.51
CA PHE A 85 -11.74 4.40 4.15
C PHE A 85 -11.80 2.90 4.50
N LYS A 86 -12.97 2.39 4.86
CA LYS A 86 -13.18 0.96 5.11
C LYS A 86 -12.85 0.11 3.86
N ALA A 87 -13.39 0.47 2.70
CA ALA A 87 -13.10 -0.22 1.45
C ALA A 87 -11.61 -0.12 1.06
N PHE A 88 -11.00 1.04 1.29
CA PHE A 88 -9.57 1.24 1.06
C PHE A 88 -8.71 0.34 1.95
N ARG A 89 -9.00 0.22 3.25
CA ARG A 89 -8.27 -0.68 4.16
C ARG A 89 -8.35 -2.15 3.73
N TYR A 90 -9.52 -2.63 3.30
CA TYR A 90 -9.64 -4.00 2.78
C TYR A 90 -8.84 -4.20 1.51
N GLN A 91 -8.84 -3.22 0.60
CA GLN A 91 -8.02 -3.26 -0.60
C GLN A 91 -6.53 -3.36 -0.23
N GLN A 92 -6.05 -2.47 0.63
CA GLN A 92 -4.64 -2.43 1.05
C GLN A 92 -4.22 -3.68 1.82
N HIS A 93 -5.12 -4.24 2.64
CA HIS A 93 -4.88 -5.52 3.28
C HIS A 93 -4.60 -6.62 2.25
N ARG A 94 -5.47 -6.77 1.24
CA ARG A 94 -5.28 -7.79 0.18
C ARG A 94 -4.01 -7.54 -0.62
N TRP A 95 -3.73 -6.28 -0.97
CA TRP A 95 -2.57 -5.88 -1.77
C TRP A 95 -1.23 -5.99 -1.05
N SER A 96 -1.21 -6.07 0.28
CA SER A 96 0.02 -6.32 1.06
C SER A 96 0.12 -7.76 1.58
N CYS A 97 -0.99 -8.35 2.04
CA CYS A 97 -1.04 -9.72 2.52
C CYS A 97 -0.85 -10.73 1.37
N GLY A 98 -1.54 -10.54 0.25
CA GLY A 98 -1.51 -11.45 -0.90
C GLY A 98 -0.10 -11.64 -1.46
N PRO A 99 0.64 -10.58 -1.81
CA PRO A 99 2.01 -10.71 -2.33
C PRO A 99 2.99 -11.31 -1.32
N ALA A 100 2.84 -11.02 -0.03
CA ALA A 100 3.68 -11.60 1.01
C ALA A 100 3.48 -13.13 1.15
N ASN A 101 2.22 -13.57 1.12
CA ASN A 101 1.86 -14.98 1.09
C ASN A 101 2.35 -15.67 -0.21
N LEU A 102 2.12 -15.01 -1.35
CA LEU A 102 2.58 -15.51 -2.65
C LEU A 102 4.10 -15.68 -2.68
N PHE A 103 4.85 -14.71 -2.14
CA PHE A 103 6.31 -14.79 -2.07
C PHE A 103 6.77 -16.07 -1.36
N ARG A 104 6.22 -16.36 -0.18
CA ARG A 104 6.55 -17.57 0.57
C ARG A 104 6.27 -18.84 -0.23
N LYS A 105 5.12 -18.90 -0.92
CA LYS A 105 4.72 -20.06 -1.73
C LYS A 105 5.55 -20.23 -3.00
N MET A 106 6.02 -19.13 -3.59
CA MET A 106 6.74 -19.12 -4.88
C MET A 106 8.26 -19.08 -4.74
N LEU A 107 8.82 -18.80 -3.56
CA LEU A 107 10.25 -18.57 -3.38
C LEU A 107 11.09 -19.74 -3.91
N VAL A 108 10.73 -20.97 -3.55
CA VAL A 108 11.42 -22.18 -4.01
C VAL A 108 11.26 -22.35 -5.52
N GLU A 109 10.03 -22.19 -6.04
CA GLU A 109 9.72 -22.31 -7.48
C GLU A 109 10.52 -21.30 -8.32
N ILE A 110 10.70 -20.07 -7.84
CA ILE A 110 11.51 -19.03 -8.50
C ILE A 110 13.00 -19.38 -8.43
N ALA A 111 13.50 -19.78 -7.26
CA ALA A 111 14.92 -20.06 -7.04
C ALA A 111 15.41 -21.26 -7.88
N THR A 112 14.62 -22.34 -7.93
CA THR A 112 14.98 -23.59 -8.63
C THR A 112 14.69 -23.56 -10.12
N ASN A 113 14.01 -22.52 -10.64
CA ASN A 113 13.64 -22.44 -12.05
C ASN A 113 14.88 -22.48 -12.96
N LYS A 114 14.92 -23.40 -13.93
CA LYS A 114 16.08 -23.53 -14.85
C LYS A 114 15.94 -22.75 -16.16
N LYS A 115 14.76 -22.19 -16.45
CA LYS A 115 14.46 -21.49 -17.71
C LYS A 115 14.91 -20.04 -17.71
N VAL A 116 14.78 -19.35 -16.57
CA VAL A 116 15.12 -17.93 -16.47
C VAL A 116 16.55 -17.70 -15.96
N THR A 117 17.12 -16.56 -16.35
CA THR A 117 18.47 -16.14 -15.94
C THR A 117 18.54 -15.86 -14.44
N LEU A 118 19.75 -15.97 -13.86
CA LEU A 118 19.99 -15.65 -12.46
C LEU A 118 19.58 -14.19 -12.13
N TRP A 119 19.89 -13.24 -13.02
CA TRP A 119 19.48 -11.84 -12.87
C TRP A 119 17.97 -11.66 -12.75
N LYS A 120 17.20 -12.38 -13.56
CA LYS A 120 15.73 -12.36 -13.46
C LYS A 120 15.25 -12.88 -12.12
N LYS A 121 15.86 -13.96 -11.60
CA LYS A 121 15.52 -14.51 -10.28
C LYS A 121 15.83 -13.50 -9.16
N ILE A 122 17.02 -12.90 -9.19
CA ILE A 122 17.41 -11.87 -8.22
C ILE A 122 16.42 -10.70 -8.29
N TYR A 123 16.09 -10.22 -9.48
CA TYR A 123 15.09 -9.16 -9.63
C TYR A 123 13.72 -9.55 -9.05
N VAL A 124 13.21 -10.74 -9.34
CA VAL A 124 11.88 -11.17 -8.85
C VAL A 124 11.90 -11.40 -7.33
N ILE A 125 12.90 -12.09 -6.79
CA ILE A 125 13.00 -12.39 -5.35
C ILE A 125 13.31 -11.11 -4.55
N TYR A 126 14.43 -10.47 -4.87
CA TYR A 126 14.95 -9.36 -4.09
C TYR A 126 14.17 -8.07 -4.36
N ASN A 127 14.14 -7.62 -5.62
CA ASN A 127 13.57 -6.30 -5.91
C ASN A 127 12.02 -6.33 -5.90
N PHE A 128 11.41 -7.28 -6.60
CA PHE A 128 9.96 -7.35 -6.76
C PHE A 128 9.23 -7.78 -5.48
N PHE A 129 9.63 -8.88 -4.83
CA PHE A 129 8.97 -9.33 -3.61
C PHE A 129 9.55 -8.71 -2.34
N LEU A 130 10.83 -8.94 -2.03
CA LEU A 130 11.41 -8.54 -0.74
C LEU A 130 11.40 -7.03 -0.55
N VAL A 131 12.05 -6.26 -1.41
CA VAL A 131 12.18 -4.81 -1.24
C VAL A 131 10.82 -4.12 -1.37
N ARG A 132 10.10 -4.35 -2.49
CA ARG A 132 8.89 -3.59 -2.80
C ARG A 132 7.63 -4.03 -2.04
N LYS A 133 7.43 -5.33 -1.79
CA LYS A 133 6.17 -5.83 -1.20
C LYS A 133 6.28 -6.16 0.29
N ILE A 134 7.50 -6.25 0.84
CA ILE A 134 7.71 -6.61 2.24
C ILE A 134 8.47 -5.51 2.99
N ILE A 135 9.76 -5.31 2.66
CA ILE A 135 10.66 -4.42 3.40
C ILE A 135 10.17 -2.98 3.36
N GLY A 136 9.75 -2.48 2.20
CA GLY A 136 9.27 -1.11 2.06
C GLY A 136 8.14 -0.77 3.04
N HIS A 137 7.14 -1.65 3.17
CA HIS A 137 6.03 -1.44 4.10
C HIS A 137 6.47 -1.44 5.56
N ILE A 138 7.30 -2.43 5.94
CA ILE A 138 7.78 -2.60 7.32
C ILE A 138 8.69 -1.44 7.72
N VAL A 139 9.67 -1.09 6.87
CA VAL A 139 10.66 -0.04 7.15
C VAL A 139 9.99 1.31 7.28
N THR A 140 9.05 1.68 6.39
CA THR A 140 8.31 2.94 6.52
C THR A 140 7.58 3.02 7.86
N PHE A 141 6.86 1.96 8.24
CA PHE A 141 6.15 1.94 9.52
C PHE A 141 7.08 2.01 10.72
N VAL A 142 8.07 1.12 10.78
CA VAL A 142 9.02 1.05 11.90
C VAL A 142 9.77 2.36 12.04
N PHE A 143 10.25 2.94 10.94
CA PHE A 143 11.04 4.17 10.99
C PHE A 143 10.21 5.36 11.46
N TYR A 144 9.09 5.67 10.79
CA TYR A 144 8.34 6.90 11.08
C TYR A 144 7.41 6.80 12.29
N CYS A 145 6.87 5.61 12.57
CA CYS A 145 5.87 5.45 13.63
C CYS A 145 6.43 4.87 14.93
N LEU A 146 7.65 4.29 14.93
CA LEU A 146 8.26 3.70 16.13
C LEU A 146 9.63 4.30 16.44
N VAL A 147 10.58 4.29 15.49
CA VAL A 147 11.97 4.74 15.74
C VAL A 147 12.01 6.24 16.01
N VAL A 148 11.47 7.07 15.12
CA VAL A 148 11.49 8.54 15.29
C VAL A 148 10.83 8.99 16.61
N PRO A 149 9.63 8.50 16.99
CA PRO A 149 9.05 8.82 18.29
C PRO A 149 9.84 8.26 19.48
N ALA A 150 10.43 7.06 19.35
CA ALA A 150 11.22 6.47 20.43
C ALA A 150 12.55 7.21 20.69
N THR A 151 13.19 7.76 19.66
CA THR A 151 14.43 8.55 19.83
C THR A 151 14.24 9.83 20.62
N VAL A 152 13.02 10.36 20.67
CA VAL A 152 12.69 11.49 21.55
C VAL A 152 12.76 11.09 23.03
N LEU A 153 12.48 9.84 23.36
CA LEU A 153 12.49 9.33 24.73
C LEU A 153 13.90 8.90 25.19
N ILE A 154 14.81 8.66 24.24
CA ILE A 154 16.17 8.17 24.49
C ILE A 154 17.16 9.19 23.93
N PRO A 155 17.57 10.20 24.71
CA PRO A 155 18.37 11.34 24.23
C PRO A 155 19.76 10.95 23.68
N GLU A 156 20.24 9.74 23.99
CA GLU A 156 21.50 9.21 23.48
C GLU A 156 21.44 8.78 22.00
N VAL A 157 20.24 8.57 21.45
CA VAL A 157 20.05 8.09 20.07
C VAL A 157 19.71 9.26 19.15
N GLU A 158 20.70 9.73 18.40
CA GLU A 158 20.50 10.74 17.37
C GLU A 158 20.33 10.11 15.98
N ILE A 159 19.25 10.45 15.28
CA ILE A 159 19.04 10.02 13.90
C ILE A 159 19.77 10.97 12.97
N PRO A 160 20.64 10.48 12.06
CA PRO A 160 21.39 11.35 11.17
C PRO A 160 20.44 12.08 10.20
N ARG A 161 20.74 13.36 9.93
CA ARG A 161 19.90 14.24 9.09
C ARG A 161 19.64 13.67 7.69
N TRP A 162 20.61 12.96 7.12
CA TRP A 162 20.43 12.34 5.80
C TRP A 162 19.33 11.28 5.79
N GLY A 163 19.15 10.55 6.89
CA GLY A 163 18.16 9.47 6.99
C GLY A 163 16.75 9.99 7.28
N TYR A 164 16.62 11.02 8.11
CA TYR A 164 15.31 11.56 8.51
C TYR A 164 14.79 12.70 7.63
N VAL A 165 15.67 13.50 7.04
CA VAL A 165 15.27 14.68 6.24
C VAL A 165 15.52 14.45 4.75
N TYR A 166 16.77 14.18 4.37
CA TYR A 166 17.15 14.19 2.95
C TYR A 166 16.55 13.01 2.18
N LEU A 167 16.75 11.78 2.67
CA LEU A 167 16.24 10.58 2.01
C LEU A 167 14.70 10.61 1.87
N PRO A 168 13.92 10.94 2.92
CA PRO A 168 12.46 11.04 2.81
C PRO A 168 11.99 12.14 1.86
N SER A 169 12.68 13.29 1.87
CA SER A 169 12.35 14.40 0.97
C SER A 169 12.60 14.02 -0.49
N ILE A 170 13.71 13.36 -0.79
CA ILE A 170 14.02 12.87 -2.14
C ILE A 170 12.97 11.86 -2.59
N VAL A 171 12.66 10.85 -1.76
CA VAL A 171 11.63 9.84 -2.08
C VAL A 171 10.27 10.49 -2.31
N THR A 172 9.90 11.46 -1.48
CA THR A 172 8.63 12.18 -1.58
C THR A 172 8.55 13.00 -2.87
N ILE A 173 9.62 13.72 -3.21
CA ILE A 173 9.71 14.49 -4.45
C ILE A 173 9.61 13.55 -5.65
N LEU A 174 10.38 12.46 -5.68
CA LEU A 174 10.36 11.48 -6.77
C LEU A 174 8.97 10.87 -6.98
N ASN A 175 8.25 10.53 -5.90
CA ASN A 175 6.87 10.06 -6.00
C ASN A 175 5.93 11.14 -6.55
N SER A 176 6.12 12.39 -6.14
CA SER A 176 5.23 13.49 -6.51
C SER A 176 5.32 13.92 -7.98
N ILE A 177 6.45 13.67 -8.66
CA ILE A 177 6.64 13.95 -10.09
C ILE A 177 5.60 13.24 -10.95
N GLY A 178 5.12 12.06 -10.52
CA GLY A 178 4.07 11.32 -11.22
C GLY A 178 2.71 12.05 -11.27
N THR A 179 2.47 12.97 -10.33
CA THR A 179 1.18 13.65 -10.12
C THR A 179 1.34 15.16 -9.81
N PRO A 180 1.78 15.98 -10.79
CA PRO A 180 2.02 17.41 -10.55
C PRO A 180 0.77 18.16 -10.08
N ARG A 181 -0.42 17.73 -10.50
CA ARG A 181 -1.70 18.35 -10.11
C ARG A 181 -2.00 18.24 -8.61
N SER A 182 -1.43 17.25 -7.93
CA SER A 182 -1.68 16.95 -6.52
C SER A 182 -0.52 17.37 -5.60
N LEU A 183 0.45 18.15 -6.10
CA LEU A 183 1.60 18.62 -5.31
C LEU A 183 1.21 19.39 -4.04
N HIS A 184 0.10 20.14 -4.08
CA HIS A 184 -0.44 20.85 -2.91
C HIS A 184 -0.87 19.90 -1.77
N LEU A 185 -0.99 18.59 -2.02
CA LEU A 185 -1.37 17.58 -1.03
C LEU A 185 -0.18 16.81 -0.46
N LEU A 186 1.06 17.16 -0.84
CA LEU A 186 2.26 16.38 -0.52
C LEU A 186 2.41 16.07 0.97
N ILE A 187 2.27 17.08 1.83
CA ILE A 187 2.41 16.92 3.29
C ILE A 187 1.32 15.97 3.82
N PHE A 188 0.07 16.16 3.39
CA PHE A 188 -1.04 15.28 3.78
C PHE A 188 -0.85 13.85 3.27
N TRP A 189 -0.30 13.70 2.07
CA TRP A 189 0.02 12.40 1.49
C TRP A 189 1.08 11.65 2.30
N VAL A 190 2.18 12.31 2.68
CA VAL A 190 3.21 11.68 3.53
C VAL A 190 2.62 11.23 4.87
N LEU A 191 1.88 12.10 5.56
CA LEU A 191 1.25 11.77 6.83
C LEU A 191 0.24 10.61 6.68
N PHE A 192 -0.52 10.60 5.60
CA PHE A 192 -1.48 9.55 5.27
C PHE A 192 -0.79 8.21 4.96
N GLU A 193 0.27 8.22 4.15
CA GLU A 193 1.05 7.02 3.81
C GLU A 193 1.72 6.41 5.05
N ASN A 194 2.15 7.24 6.01
CA ASN A 194 2.64 6.77 7.31
C ASN A 194 1.55 6.02 8.10
N VAL A 195 0.31 6.53 8.15
CA VAL A 195 -0.80 5.76 8.76
C VAL A 195 -1.08 4.48 7.99
N MET A 196 -1.08 4.54 6.66
CA MET A 196 -1.29 3.35 5.82
C MET A 196 -0.16 2.33 5.94
N SER A 197 1.06 2.74 6.30
CA SER A 197 2.19 1.84 6.54
C SER A 197 1.92 0.87 7.71
N LEU A 198 1.17 1.30 8.74
CA LEU A 198 0.70 0.41 9.83
C LEU A 198 -0.17 -0.72 9.27
N HIS A 199 -1.18 -0.36 8.46
CA HIS A 199 -2.10 -1.34 7.86
C HIS A 199 -1.38 -2.30 6.91
N ARG A 200 -0.49 -1.79 6.07
CA ARG A 200 0.29 -2.59 5.13
C ARG A 200 1.26 -3.51 5.86
N THR A 201 1.97 -3.02 6.89
CA THR A 201 2.87 -3.84 7.72
C THR A 201 2.12 -4.98 8.40
N LYS A 202 0.98 -4.68 9.04
CA LYS A 202 0.14 -5.70 9.67
C LYS A 202 -0.29 -6.77 8.67
N ALA A 203 -0.75 -6.36 7.49
CA ALA A 203 -1.17 -7.28 6.43
C ALA A 203 0.00 -8.11 5.86
N THR A 204 1.18 -7.51 5.66
CA THR A 204 2.39 -8.20 5.23
C THR A 204 2.82 -9.26 6.24
N LEU A 205 2.83 -8.95 7.54
CA LEU A 205 3.17 -9.93 8.58
C LEU A 205 2.17 -11.08 8.63
N ILE A 206 0.88 -10.78 8.52
CA ILE A 206 -0.19 -11.78 8.40
C ILE A 206 0.06 -12.72 7.20
N GLY A 207 0.38 -12.15 6.04
CA GLY A 207 0.66 -12.91 4.81
C GLY A 207 1.90 -13.79 4.92
N LEU A 208 2.99 -13.31 5.52
CA LEU A 208 4.22 -14.08 5.72
C LEU A 208 4.01 -15.26 6.69
N LEU A 209 3.32 -15.00 7.80
CA LEU A 209 3.07 -16.00 8.86
C LEU A 209 1.89 -16.92 8.56
N GLU A 210 1.15 -16.68 7.47
CA GLU A 210 -0.10 -17.39 7.14
C GLU A 210 -1.12 -17.41 8.31
N THR A 211 -1.23 -16.31 9.06
CA THR A 211 -2.10 -16.26 10.26
C THR A 211 -3.47 -15.60 9.99
N GLY A 212 -4.57 -16.23 10.41
CA GLY A 212 -5.90 -15.58 10.39
C GLY A 212 -6.45 -15.29 8.98
N ARG A 213 -6.73 -14.01 8.68
CA ARG A 213 -7.52 -13.52 7.51
C ARG A 213 -6.76 -13.52 6.16
N VAL A 214 -5.81 -14.42 5.97
CA VAL A 214 -4.87 -14.41 4.83
C VAL A 214 -5.56 -14.63 3.48
N ASN A 215 -6.55 -15.52 3.46
CA ASN A 215 -7.32 -15.84 2.26
C ASN A 215 -8.63 -15.06 2.19
N GLU A 216 -8.84 -14.05 3.05
CA GLU A 216 -10.10 -13.35 3.08
C GLU A 216 -10.21 -12.34 1.95
N TRP A 217 -11.15 -12.62 1.04
CA TRP A 217 -11.48 -11.74 -0.08
C TRP A 217 -12.72 -10.92 0.23
N VAL A 218 -12.55 -9.81 0.95
CA VAL A 218 -13.61 -8.80 1.08
C VAL A 218 -13.62 -7.94 -0.19
N VAL A 219 -14.73 -7.99 -0.94
CA VAL A 219 -14.90 -7.19 -2.16
C VAL A 219 -14.77 -5.72 -1.81
N THR A 220 -13.91 -5.02 -2.54
CA THR A 220 -13.77 -3.57 -2.40
C THR A 220 -14.98 -2.92 -3.06
N GLU A 221 -15.89 -2.41 -2.22
CA GLU A 221 -17.05 -1.67 -2.67
C GLU A 221 -16.62 -0.43 -3.46
N LYS A 222 -17.20 -0.30 -4.66
CA LYS A 222 -17.07 0.84 -5.55
C LYS A 222 -18.33 1.70 -5.45
N LEU A 223 -18.18 3.02 -5.55
CA LEU A 223 -19.29 3.95 -5.46
C LEU A 223 -20.25 3.77 -6.66
N GLY A 224 -19.71 3.48 -7.85
CA GLY A 224 -20.49 3.19 -9.05
C GLY A 224 -21.46 2.02 -8.88
N ASP A 225 -21.04 0.95 -8.18
CA ASP A 225 -21.87 -0.23 -7.95
C ASP A 225 -22.98 0.05 -6.92
N ALA A 226 -22.69 0.83 -5.88
CA ALA A 226 -23.69 1.28 -4.90
C ALA A 226 -24.77 2.19 -5.52
N LEU A 227 -24.43 2.94 -6.57
CA LEU A 227 -25.37 3.77 -7.31
C LEU A 227 -26.24 2.96 -8.28
N LYS A 228 -25.72 1.87 -8.88
CA LYS A 228 -26.47 1.00 -9.79
C LYS A 228 -27.53 0.15 -9.09
N LEU A 229 -27.33 -0.20 -7.81
CA LEU A 229 -28.32 -0.91 -6.99
C LEU A 229 -29.53 -0.05 -6.58
N LYS A 230 -29.58 1.24 -6.97
CA LYS A 230 -30.70 2.13 -6.68
C LYS A 230 -31.84 1.95 -7.68
N LEU A 231 -32.84 1.16 -7.30
CA LEU A 231 -34.20 1.27 -7.84
C LEU A 231 -34.76 2.68 -7.55
N PRO A 232 -35.45 3.33 -8.51
CA PRO A 232 -36.04 4.64 -8.29
C PRO A 232 -37.26 4.50 -7.37
N GLY A 233 -37.23 5.09 -6.17
CA GLY A 233 -38.48 5.28 -5.39
C GLY A 233 -38.45 5.16 -3.87
N LYS A 234 -37.33 4.86 -3.19
CA LYS A 234 -37.32 4.88 -1.72
C LYS A 234 -36.72 6.16 -1.15
N ALA A 235 -37.58 6.95 -0.50
CA ALA A 235 -37.23 8.13 0.26
C ALA A 235 -36.17 7.81 1.33
N PHE A 236 -35.16 8.66 1.40
CA PHE A 236 -34.01 8.55 2.27
C PHE A 236 -34.44 8.62 3.74
N ARG A 237 -34.40 7.51 4.48
CA ARG A 237 -34.27 7.58 5.95
C ARG A 237 -32.78 7.56 6.26
N ARG A 238 -32.24 8.65 6.82
CA ARG A 238 -30.84 8.68 7.30
C ARG A 238 -30.65 7.51 8.28
N PRO A 239 -29.80 6.51 8.01
CA PRO A 239 -29.44 5.56 9.04
C PRO A 239 -28.73 6.34 10.17
N ARG A 240 -29.10 6.08 11.42
CA ARG A 240 -28.29 6.51 12.56
C ARG A 240 -27.00 5.70 12.51
N MET A 241 -25.94 6.26 11.93
CA MET A 241 -24.63 5.65 11.95
C MET A 241 -24.11 5.63 13.39
N ARG A 242 -23.75 4.46 13.91
CA ARG A 242 -23.12 4.34 15.23
C ARG A 242 -21.67 4.78 15.09
N ILE A 243 -21.27 5.80 15.85
CA ILE A 243 -19.89 6.29 15.91
C ILE A 243 -18.91 5.15 16.21
N GLY A 244 -19.32 4.16 17.02
CA GLY A 244 -18.51 2.99 17.39
C GLY A 244 -18.05 2.12 16.20
N ASP A 245 -18.80 2.02 15.11
CA ASP A 245 -18.44 1.18 13.95
C ASP A 245 -17.28 1.78 13.12
N ARG A 246 -16.89 3.03 13.43
CA ARG A 246 -15.84 3.78 12.75
C ARG A 246 -14.58 3.97 13.58
N VAL A 247 -14.65 3.67 14.87
CA VAL A 247 -13.52 3.84 15.78
C VAL A 247 -12.49 2.75 15.53
N ASN A 248 -11.28 3.17 15.19
CA ASN A 248 -10.15 2.28 14.98
C ASN A 248 -9.17 2.42 16.15
N ALA A 249 -9.27 1.48 17.09
CA ALA A 249 -8.54 1.54 18.36
C ALA A 249 -7.02 1.55 18.19
N LEU A 250 -6.48 0.86 17.17
CA LEU A 250 -5.03 0.84 16.91
C LEU A 250 -4.52 2.23 16.51
N GLU A 251 -5.24 2.89 15.60
CA GLU A 251 -4.91 4.23 15.12
C GLU A 251 -5.04 5.27 16.25
N LEU A 252 -6.04 5.13 17.13
CA LEU A 252 -6.15 5.96 18.35
C LEU A 252 -5.02 5.70 19.35
N GLY A 253 -4.60 4.44 19.52
CA GLY A 253 -3.45 4.09 20.36
C GLY A 253 -2.16 4.72 19.85
N PHE A 254 -1.91 4.67 18.53
CA PHE A 254 -0.78 5.37 17.90
C PHE A 254 -0.89 6.88 18.02
N SER A 255 -2.09 7.46 17.91
CA SER A 255 -2.28 8.90 18.15
C SER A 255 -1.90 9.28 19.58
N ALA A 256 -2.37 8.55 20.60
CA ALA A 256 -2.01 8.81 21.99
C ALA A 256 -0.50 8.70 22.23
N TYR A 257 0.13 7.65 21.69
CA TYR A 257 1.58 7.43 21.76
C TYR A 257 2.37 8.59 21.12
N LEU A 258 2.03 8.97 19.89
CA LEU A 258 2.72 10.04 19.17
C LEU A 258 2.51 11.41 19.83
N SER A 259 1.31 11.68 20.35
CA SER A 259 1.04 12.89 21.15
C SER A 259 1.91 12.93 22.40
N PHE A 260 2.03 11.80 23.12
CA PHE A 260 2.88 11.70 24.29
C PHE A 260 4.35 11.99 23.95
N CYS A 261 4.89 11.36 22.90
CA CYS A 261 6.24 11.65 22.43
C CYS A 261 6.41 13.11 22.00
N GLY A 262 5.42 13.71 21.31
CA GLY A 262 5.47 15.12 20.90
C GLY A 262 5.51 16.08 22.10
N CYS A 263 4.69 15.83 23.13
CA CYS A 263 4.73 16.59 24.38
C CYS A 263 6.06 16.43 25.11
N TYR A 264 6.61 15.21 25.13
CA TYR A 264 7.92 14.95 25.74
C TYR A 264 9.05 15.69 25.01
N ASP A 265 9.04 15.73 23.66
CA ASP A 265 10.07 16.45 22.88
C ASP A 265 10.08 17.95 23.17
N ILE A 266 8.91 18.55 23.40
CA ILE A 266 8.80 19.97 23.78
C ILE A 266 9.27 20.20 25.22
N ALA A 267 8.90 19.33 26.15
CA ALA A 267 9.16 19.54 27.57
C ALA A 267 10.61 19.23 27.97
N TYR A 268 11.21 18.18 27.37
CA TYR A 268 12.50 17.63 27.79
C TYR A 268 13.48 17.41 26.64
N GLY A 269 12.99 17.42 25.39
CA GLY A 269 13.79 17.18 24.20
C GLY A 269 14.41 18.44 23.60
N LYS A 270 14.96 18.30 22.39
CA LYS A 270 15.49 19.41 21.59
C LYS A 270 14.41 20.06 20.71
N GLY A 271 13.20 19.51 20.69
CA GLY A 271 12.06 20.01 19.92
C GLY A 271 12.12 19.75 18.41
N TYR A 272 13.14 19.04 17.91
CA TYR A 272 13.37 18.84 16.47
C TYR A 272 12.28 18.01 15.77
N TYR A 273 11.60 17.12 16.50
CA TYR A 273 10.63 16.19 15.93
C TYR A 273 9.19 16.55 16.29
N SER A 274 9.01 17.41 17.30
CA SER A 274 7.71 17.83 17.84
C SER A 274 6.67 18.15 16.77
N LEU A 275 6.98 19.03 15.81
CA LEU A 275 6.05 19.40 14.74
C LEU A 275 5.57 18.18 13.91
N PHE A 276 6.50 17.32 13.50
CA PHE A 276 6.17 16.11 12.76
C PHE A 276 5.30 15.17 13.61
N LEU A 277 5.68 14.94 14.87
CA LEU A 277 4.96 14.05 15.78
C LEU A 277 3.52 14.53 16.04
N PHE A 278 3.30 15.83 16.23
CA PHE A 278 1.95 16.39 16.38
C PHE A 278 1.13 16.26 15.10
N LEU A 279 1.69 16.61 13.94
CA LEU A 279 0.99 16.46 12.66
C LEU A 279 0.63 14.99 12.37
N GLN A 280 1.55 14.07 12.66
CA GLN A 280 1.33 12.64 12.51
C GLN A 280 0.28 12.14 13.51
N SER A 281 0.34 12.57 14.77
CA SER A 281 -0.67 12.23 15.79
C SER A 281 -2.07 12.69 15.41
N ILE A 282 -2.22 13.95 14.95
CA ILE A 282 -3.50 14.50 14.48
C ILE A 282 -4.03 13.66 13.32
N THR A 283 -3.16 13.24 12.40
CA THR A 283 -3.57 12.40 11.26
C THR A 283 -4.05 11.02 11.71
N PHE A 284 -3.32 10.37 12.64
CA PHE A 284 -3.76 9.12 13.26
C PHE A 284 -5.08 9.28 14.02
N PHE A 285 -5.28 10.40 14.72
CA PHE A 285 -6.54 10.69 15.42
C PHE A 285 -7.71 10.80 14.44
N ILE A 286 -7.58 11.63 13.39
CA ILE A 286 -8.62 11.86 12.37
C ILE A 286 -9.03 10.53 11.71
N ILE A 287 -8.06 9.67 11.39
CA ILE A 287 -8.32 8.33 10.83
C ILE A 287 -8.91 7.39 11.89
N GLY A 288 -8.42 7.47 13.13
CA GLY A 288 -8.87 6.68 14.27
C GLY A 288 -10.34 6.92 14.64
N VAL A 289 -10.83 8.16 14.52
CA VAL A 289 -12.26 8.47 14.70
C VAL A 289 -13.10 8.24 13.44
N GLY A 290 -12.46 7.85 12.33
CA GLY A 290 -13.12 7.51 11.07
C GLY A 290 -13.63 8.71 10.28
N TYR A 291 -12.97 9.87 10.39
CA TYR A 291 -13.27 11.09 9.63
C TYR A 291 -12.48 11.16 8.31
N VAL A 292 -12.33 10.03 7.61
CA VAL A 292 -11.62 9.93 6.32
C VAL A 292 -12.43 9.17 5.28
N GLY A 293 -12.39 9.67 4.04
CA GLY A 293 -13.15 9.13 2.92
C GLY A 293 -14.59 9.67 2.86
N THR A 294 -15.29 9.30 1.79
CA THR A 294 -16.71 9.61 1.64
C THR A 294 -17.53 8.91 2.70
N ILE A 295 -18.46 9.65 3.30
CA ILE A 295 -19.43 9.12 4.23
C ILE A 295 -20.64 8.70 3.40
N VAL A 296 -20.67 7.43 3.02
CA VAL A 296 -21.86 6.85 2.37
C VAL A 296 -22.87 6.54 3.47
N PRO A 297 -24.07 7.14 3.44
CA PRO A 297 -25.16 6.70 4.30
C PRO A 297 -25.65 5.34 3.78
N HIS A 298 -25.59 4.32 4.65
CA HIS A 298 -26.14 3.00 4.37
C HIS A 298 -27.67 3.02 4.19
#